data_AF-A0A1D9Q447-F1
#
_entry.id   AF-A0A1D9Q447-F1
#
_cell.length_a   1.000
_cell.length_b   1.000
_cell.length_c   1.000
_cell.angle_alpha   90.00
_cell.angle_beta   90.00
_cell.angle_gamma   90.00
#
_symmetry.space_group_name_H-M   'P 1'
#
loop_
_entity.id
_entity.type
_entity.pdbx_description
1 polymer ?
#
loop_
_entity_poly.entity_id
_entity_poly.type
_entity_poly.pdbx_seq_one_letter_code
_entity_poly.pdbx_strand_id
1 'polypeptide(L)'
;MINPSVLDLTLATDSVSPYITDWQVLPDLGSDHLSILFEVKGTLSRTTNIAQPARFNTKLADWEKFANTLKSKISISTTLNSSEYLNIATSESNSLDSLLDKSQYIQVLDDAAKEFTQIITYSAETSIPRIKSTKRAKPWWSPELKALRKRLSNAFENAKLYPEDDMFKKIYQSARNHYF
;
A
#
# COMPACT_ATOMS: atom_id res chain seq x y z
N MET A 1 -10.40 -38.25 -12.03
CA MET A 1 -10.89 -36.86 -12.19
C MET A 1 -9.97 -35.98 -11.39
N ILE A 2 -9.25 -35.05 -12.03
CA ILE A 2 -8.33 -34.14 -11.36
C ILE A 2 -9.17 -32.95 -10.90
N ASN A 3 -9.30 -32.76 -9.59
CA ASN A 3 -9.94 -31.55 -9.04
C ASN A 3 -8.94 -30.39 -9.21
N PRO A 4 -9.21 -29.41 -10.09
CA PRO A 4 -8.34 -28.25 -10.19
C PRO A 4 -8.39 -27.45 -8.88
N SER A 5 -7.22 -27.09 -8.35
CA SER A 5 -7.13 -26.25 -7.15
C SER A 5 -7.46 -24.79 -7.49
N VAL A 6 -8.46 -24.21 -6.83
CA VAL A 6 -8.74 -22.77 -6.91
C VAL A 6 -7.80 -22.07 -5.92
N LEU A 7 -6.65 -21.60 -6.42
CA LEU A 7 -5.62 -20.94 -5.59
C LEU A 7 -5.66 -19.42 -5.67
N ASP A 8 -6.24 -18.89 -6.74
CA ASP A 8 -6.22 -17.47 -7.03
C ASP A 8 -7.51 -16.81 -6.52
N LEU A 9 -7.36 -15.84 -5.61
CA LEU A 9 -8.47 -15.15 -4.94
C LEU A 9 -8.40 -13.64 -5.21
N THR A 10 -9.56 -13.02 -5.41
CA THR A 10 -9.69 -11.56 -5.42
C THR A 10 -10.28 -11.11 -4.09
N LEU A 11 -9.48 -10.40 -3.28
CA LEU A 11 -9.93 -9.82 -2.02
C LEU A 11 -10.21 -8.33 -2.20
N ALA A 12 -11.34 -7.87 -1.67
CA ALA A 12 -11.75 -6.48 -1.71
C ALA A 12 -12.27 -6.04 -0.34
N THR A 13 -12.10 -4.76 -0.01
CA THR A 13 -12.77 -4.17 1.15
C THR A 13 -14.28 -4.06 0.88
N ASP A 14 -15.09 -4.00 1.93
CA ASP A 14 -16.55 -3.80 1.82
C ASP A 14 -16.91 -2.54 1.02
N SER A 15 -16.02 -1.53 1.02
CA SER A 15 -16.16 -0.31 0.24
C SER A 15 -15.92 -0.48 -1.26
N VAL A 16 -15.20 -1.52 -1.70
CA VAL A 16 -14.82 -1.75 -3.10
C VAL A 16 -15.59 -2.91 -3.71
N SER A 17 -15.92 -3.93 -2.91
CA SER A 17 -16.63 -5.14 -3.33
C SER A 17 -17.89 -4.86 -4.18
N PRO A 18 -18.78 -3.89 -3.82
CA PRO A 18 -19.98 -3.60 -4.62
C PRO A 18 -19.70 -3.06 -6.03
N TYR A 19 -18.48 -2.58 -6.29
CA TYR A 19 -18.09 -2.03 -7.58
C TYR A 19 -17.43 -3.05 -8.48
N ILE A 20 -17.06 -4.22 -7.96
CA ILE A 20 -16.47 -5.29 -8.77
C ILE A 20 -17.58 -6.00 -9.55
N THR A 21 -17.45 -6.05 -10.87
CA THR A 21 -18.39 -6.72 -11.77
C THR A 21 -17.64 -7.57 -12.80
N ASP A 22 -18.37 -8.44 -13.52
CA ASP A 22 -17.80 -9.29 -14.58
C ASP A 22 -16.59 -10.13 -14.15
N TRP A 23 -16.65 -10.69 -12.93
CA TRP A 23 -15.59 -11.56 -12.44
C TRP A 23 -15.62 -12.90 -13.18
N GLN A 24 -14.53 -13.23 -13.84
CA GLN A 24 -14.40 -14.42 -14.67
C GLN A 24 -12.99 -14.96 -14.68
N VAL A 25 -12.88 -16.26 -14.96
CA VAL A 25 -11.62 -16.95 -15.17
C VAL A 25 -11.42 -17.13 -16.67
N LEU A 26 -10.30 -16.63 -17.19
CA LEU A 26 -9.95 -16.73 -18.59
C LEU A 26 -9.34 -18.12 -18.88
N PRO A 27 -9.50 -18.61 -20.14
CA PRO A 27 -8.91 -19.87 -20.56
C PRO A 27 -7.38 -19.84 -20.48
N ASP A 28 -6.79 -21.03 -20.54
CA ASP A 28 -5.35 -21.24 -20.45
C ASP A 28 -4.57 -20.39 -21.47
N LEU A 29 -3.66 -19.57 -20.95
CA LEU A 29 -2.75 -18.71 -21.71
C LEU A 29 -1.32 -19.28 -21.76
N GLY A 30 -1.14 -20.56 -21.41
CA GLY A 30 0.14 -21.25 -21.37
C GLY A 30 0.83 -21.22 -20.00
N SER A 31 0.06 -21.06 -18.92
CA SER A 31 0.55 -21.12 -17.53
C SER A 31 -0.21 -22.19 -16.76
N ASP A 32 0.40 -22.73 -15.73
CA ASP A 32 -0.22 -23.57 -14.71
C ASP A 32 -1.28 -22.85 -13.83
N HIS A 33 -1.40 -21.53 -13.98
CA HIS A 33 -2.43 -20.68 -13.35
C HIS A 33 -3.40 -20.11 -14.38
N LEU A 34 -4.68 -20.02 -14.01
CA LEU A 34 -5.71 -19.38 -14.83
C LEU A 34 -5.80 -17.88 -14.50
N SER A 35 -5.91 -17.05 -15.53
CA SER A 35 -6.01 -15.60 -15.35
C SER A 35 -7.40 -15.21 -14.84
N ILE A 36 -7.46 -14.33 -13.84
CA ILE A 36 -8.71 -13.74 -13.36
C ILE A 36 -8.90 -12.36 -14.02
N LEU A 37 -10.09 -12.14 -14.58
CA LEU A 37 -10.52 -10.86 -15.12
C LEU A 37 -11.75 -10.38 -14.36
N PHE A 38 -11.78 -9.09 -14.02
CA PHE A 38 -12.97 -8.43 -13.48
C PHE A 38 -12.92 -6.94 -13.85
N GLU A 39 -14.09 -6.33 -13.87
CA GLU A 39 -14.27 -4.89 -14.03
C GLU A 39 -14.49 -4.23 -12.67
N VAL A 40 -14.07 -2.98 -12.53
CA VAL A 40 -14.40 -2.17 -11.35
C VAL A 40 -15.15 -0.93 -11.81
N LYS A 41 -16.44 -0.86 -11.50
CA LYS A 41 -17.31 0.28 -11.80
C LYS A 41 -16.91 1.49 -10.96
N GLY A 42 -16.09 2.35 -11.54
CA GLY A 42 -15.76 3.66 -10.96
C GLY A 42 -16.56 4.78 -11.61
N THR A 43 -16.99 5.76 -10.83
CA THR A 43 -17.25 7.10 -11.37
C THR A 43 -15.92 7.68 -11.83
N LEU A 44 -15.82 8.18 -13.06
CA LEU A 44 -14.70 9.00 -13.56
C LEU A 44 -14.60 10.36 -12.83
N SER A 45 -14.98 10.42 -11.56
CA SER A 45 -14.56 11.50 -10.69
C SER A 45 -13.06 11.34 -10.51
N ARG A 46 -12.30 12.08 -11.33
CA ARG A 46 -10.89 12.39 -11.12
C ARG A 46 -10.73 12.68 -9.64
N THR A 47 -10.30 11.69 -8.86
CA THR A 47 -10.14 11.86 -7.42
C THR A 47 -9.19 13.03 -7.28
N THR A 48 -9.68 14.14 -6.71
CA THR A 48 -8.81 15.16 -6.16
C THR A 48 -7.94 14.38 -5.20
N ASN A 49 -6.65 14.20 -5.55
CA ASN A 49 -5.67 13.41 -4.80
C ASN A 49 -5.99 13.52 -3.31
N ILE A 50 -6.72 12.55 -2.75
CA ILE A 50 -6.86 12.45 -1.30
C ILE A 50 -5.42 12.16 -0.93
N ALA A 51 -4.75 13.15 -0.36
CA ALA A 51 -3.33 13.10 -0.09
C ALA A 51 -3.09 11.82 0.70
N GLN A 52 -2.58 10.79 0.02
CA GLN A 52 -2.27 9.52 0.67
C GLN A 52 -1.40 9.90 1.86
N PRO A 53 -1.73 9.44 3.09
CA PRO A 53 -1.00 9.84 4.27
C PRO A 53 0.48 9.59 4.00
N ALA A 54 1.27 10.64 4.17
CA ALA A 54 2.67 10.61 3.80
C ALA A 54 3.35 9.38 4.41
N ARG A 55 3.97 8.57 3.54
CA ARG A 55 4.66 7.33 3.92
C ARG A 55 5.69 7.60 5.01
N PHE A 56 5.89 6.66 5.92
CA PHE A 56 6.95 6.74 6.91
C PHE A 56 8.33 6.73 6.25
N ASN A 57 9.23 7.60 6.72
CA ASN A 57 10.63 7.63 6.30
C ASN A 57 11.47 6.78 7.27
N THR A 58 11.56 5.48 6.99
CA THR A 58 12.30 4.52 7.84
C THR A 58 13.80 4.79 7.92
N LYS A 59 14.37 5.58 7.00
CA LYS A 59 15.78 6.00 7.06
C LYS A 59 16.05 7.03 8.14
N LEU A 60 15.03 7.79 8.54
CA LEU A 60 15.11 8.81 9.59
C LEU A 60 14.37 8.36 10.86
N ALA A 61 14.07 7.07 10.97
CA ALA A 61 13.40 6.50 12.13
C ALA A 61 14.32 6.53 13.35
N ASP A 62 13.77 6.97 14.48
CA ASP A 62 14.35 6.72 15.78
C ASP A 62 13.93 5.32 16.25
N TRP A 63 14.73 4.31 15.90
CA TRP A 63 14.43 2.91 16.20
C TRP A 63 14.49 2.59 17.69
N GLU A 64 15.30 3.32 18.46
CA GLU A 64 15.37 3.15 19.91
C GLU A 64 14.08 3.64 20.57
N LYS A 65 13.62 4.85 20.21
CA LYS A 65 12.34 5.37 20.66
C LYS A 65 11.17 4.51 20.21
N PHE A 66 11.20 3.99 18.98
CA PHE A 66 10.20 3.04 18.48
C PHE A 66 10.14 1.81 19.38
N ALA A 67 11.28 1.14 19.61
CA ALA A 67 11.34 -0.09 20.38
C ALA A 67 10.91 0.12 21.84
N ASN A 68 11.32 1.22 22.46
CA ASN A 68 10.95 1.55 23.84
C ASN A 68 9.44 1.82 23.96
N THR A 69 8.88 2.58 23.01
CA THR A 69 7.43 2.87 22.98
C THR A 69 6.62 1.60 22.75
N LEU A 70 7.05 0.76 21.80
CA LEU A 70 6.41 -0.50 21.47
C LEU A 70 6.39 -1.44 22.68
N LYS A 71 7.55 -1.68 23.31
CA LYS A 71 7.68 -2.52 24.50
C LYS A 71 6.79 -2.02 25.64
N SER A 72 6.86 -0.72 25.94
CA SER A 72 6.06 -0.12 26.99
C SER A 72 4.56 -0.30 26.76
N LYS A 73 4.09 -0.09 25.53
CA LYS A 73 2.67 -0.24 25.18
C LYS A 73 2.20 -1.70 25.22
N ILE A 74 3.01 -2.64 24.73
CA ILE A 74 2.70 -4.07 24.83
C ILE A 74 2.60 -4.49 26.31
N SER A 75 3.52 -4.06 27.17
CA SER A 75 3.48 -4.41 28.60
C SER A 75 2.26 -3.86 29.35
N ILE A 76 1.65 -2.77 28.87
CA ILE A 76 0.48 -2.15 29.51
C ILE A 76 -0.83 -2.68 28.90
N SER A 77 -0.79 -3.26 27.69
CA SER A 77 -1.99 -3.70 26.97
C SER A 77 -2.72 -4.80 27.75
N THR A 78 -3.98 -4.57 28.09
CA THR A 78 -4.82 -5.57 28.76
C THR A 78 -5.17 -6.73 27.83
N THR A 79 -5.32 -6.46 26.54
CA THR A 79 -5.68 -7.47 25.53
C THR A 79 -4.54 -8.45 25.29
N LEU A 80 -3.31 -7.94 25.11
CA LEU A 80 -2.13 -8.78 24.84
C LEU A 80 -1.60 -9.51 26.08
N ASN A 81 -1.89 -8.98 27.27
CA ASN A 81 -1.55 -9.63 28.54
C ASN A 81 -2.75 -10.36 29.17
N SER A 82 -3.84 -10.56 28.40
CA SER A 82 -4.99 -11.35 28.86
C SER A 82 -4.60 -12.82 29.00
N SER A 83 -5.16 -13.49 30.00
CA SER A 83 -4.97 -14.92 30.22
C SER A 83 -5.39 -15.74 28.99
N GLU A 84 -6.46 -15.31 28.33
CA GLU A 84 -7.03 -15.91 27.14
C GLU A 84 -6.00 -15.89 26.00
N TYR A 85 -5.45 -14.71 25.68
CA TYR A 85 -4.44 -14.59 24.64
C TYR A 85 -3.14 -15.33 24.98
N LEU A 86 -2.67 -15.27 26.23
CA LEU A 86 -1.44 -15.96 26.63
C LEU A 86 -1.59 -17.47 26.55
N ASN A 87 -2.70 -18.02 27.01
CA ASN A 87 -3.00 -19.45 26.88
C ASN A 87 -2.99 -19.87 25.41
N ILE A 88 -3.55 -19.05 24.54
CA ILE A 88 -3.54 -19.27 23.08
C ILE A 88 -2.11 -19.23 22.51
N ALA A 89 -1.32 -18.21 22.84
CA ALA A 89 0.01 -17.99 22.27
C ALA A 89 1.06 -18.99 22.76
N THR A 90 0.85 -19.59 23.94
CA THR A 90 1.76 -20.55 24.58
C THR A 90 1.35 -22.01 24.41
N SER A 91 0.11 -22.28 23.99
CA SER A 91 -0.35 -23.64 23.71
C SER A 91 0.35 -24.20 22.47
N GLU A 92 1.09 -25.30 22.63
CA GLU A 92 1.66 -26.02 21.49
C GLU A 92 0.55 -26.54 20.56
N SER A 93 0.79 -26.44 19.26
CA SER A 93 -0.17 -26.53 18.14
C SER A 93 -0.96 -27.84 17.98
N ASN A 94 -0.78 -28.83 18.86
CA ASN A 94 -1.40 -30.15 18.74
C ASN A 94 -2.76 -30.27 19.45
N SER A 95 -3.19 -29.24 20.19
CA SER A 95 -4.44 -29.24 20.99
C SER A 95 -5.62 -28.49 20.32
N LEU A 96 -5.40 -27.88 19.15
CA LEU A 96 -6.38 -26.95 18.55
C LEU A 96 -7.62 -27.64 17.94
N ASP A 97 -7.56 -28.96 17.73
CA ASP A 97 -8.64 -29.73 17.09
C ASP A 97 -9.69 -30.24 18.10
N SER A 98 -9.42 -30.09 19.41
CA SER A 98 -10.26 -30.58 20.52
C SER A 98 -11.23 -29.53 21.07
N LEU A 99 -11.06 -28.24 20.73
CA LEU A 99 -11.81 -27.15 21.35
C LEU A 99 -13.08 -26.81 20.56
N LEU A 100 -14.21 -27.20 21.15
CA LEU A 100 -15.60 -27.05 20.71
C LEU A 100 -16.10 -25.61 20.52
N ASP A 101 -15.25 -24.58 20.57
CA ASP A 101 -15.67 -23.20 20.29
C ASP A 101 -14.59 -22.37 19.59
N LYS A 102 -14.38 -22.66 18.30
CA LYS A 102 -13.46 -21.91 17.42
C LYS A 102 -13.80 -20.42 17.34
N SER A 103 -15.06 -20.05 17.58
CA SER A 103 -15.54 -18.67 17.42
C SER A 103 -14.91 -17.72 18.45
N GLN A 104 -14.82 -18.16 19.71
CA GLN A 104 -14.23 -17.38 20.80
C GLN A 104 -12.71 -17.19 20.59
N TYR A 105 -12.02 -18.22 20.10
CA TYR A 105 -10.58 -18.15 19.81
C TYR A 105 -10.26 -17.16 18.68
N ILE A 106 -11.05 -17.20 17.59
CA ILE A 106 -10.90 -16.27 16.47
C ILE A 106 -11.08 -14.83 16.96
N GLN A 107 -12.08 -14.58 17.80
CA GLN A 107 -12.33 -13.24 18.33
C GLN A 107 -11.16 -12.72 19.19
N VAL A 108 -10.60 -13.55 20.06
CA VAL A 108 -9.42 -13.18 20.87
C VAL A 108 -8.21 -12.85 19.99
N LEU A 109 -7.97 -13.63 18.92
CA LEU A 109 -6.90 -13.35 17.97
C LEU A 109 -7.13 -12.08 17.17
N ASP A 110 -8.35 -11.83 16.71
CA ASP A 110 -8.70 -10.61 15.98
C ASP A 110 -8.52 -9.37 16.85
N ASP A 111 -8.93 -9.45 18.12
CA ASP A 111 -8.78 -8.35 19.06
C ASP A 111 -7.30 -8.11 19.41
N ALA A 112 -6.49 -9.16 19.55
CA ALA A 112 -5.04 -9.04 19.68
C ALA A 112 -4.39 -8.42 18.42
N ALA A 113 -4.82 -8.81 17.22
CA ALA A 113 -4.31 -8.25 15.97
C ALA A 113 -4.65 -6.77 15.81
N LYS A 114 -5.86 -6.35 16.19
CA LYS A 114 -6.25 -4.94 16.25
C LYS A 114 -5.36 -4.17 17.22
N GLU A 115 -5.13 -4.72 18.40
CA GLU A 115 -4.31 -4.10 19.44
C GLU A 115 -2.85 -3.95 18.98
N PHE A 116 -2.25 -4.99 18.40
CA PHE A 116 -0.91 -4.89 17.78
C PHE A 116 -0.85 -3.81 16.71
N THR A 117 -1.85 -3.77 15.83
CA THR A 117 -1.92 -2.76 14.77
C THR A 117 -1.94 -1.35 15.34
N GLN A 118 -2.73 -1.11 16.39
CA GLN A 118 -2.79 0.19 17.07
C GLN A 118 -1.46 0.54 17.73
N ILE A 119 -0.85 -0.38 18.48
CA ILE A 119 0.40 -0.16 19.19
C ILE A 119 1.56 0.09 18.23
N ILE A 120 1.66 -0.69 17.14
CA ILE A 120 2.69 -0.52 16.10
C ILE A 120 2.50 0.83 15.40
N THR A 121 1.26 1.17 15.05
CA THR A 121 0.94 2.44 14.37
C THR A 121 1.32 3.63 15.26
N TYR A 122 0.89 3.62 16.53
CA TYR A 122 1.24 4.67 17.49
C TYR A 122 2.76 4.81 17.69
N SER A 123 3.45 3.68 17.83
CA SER A 123 4.91 3.68 17.98
C SER A 123 5.57 4.26 16.74
N ALA A 124 5.10 3.91 15.54
CA ALA A 124 5.62 4.46 14.29
C ALA A 124 5.34 5.96 14.15
N GLU A 125 4.16 6.44 14.55
CA GLU A 125 3.81 7.86 14.48
C GLU A 125 4.65 8.74 15.40
N THR A 126 5.06 8.21 16.55
CA THR A 126 5.83 8.95 17.55
C THR A 126 7.33 8.93 17.31
N SER A 127 7.85 7.95 16.55
CA SER A 127 9.29 7.75 16.33
C SER A 127 9.75 7.84 14.87
N ILE A 128 8.85 7.73 13.89
CA ILE A 128 9.19 7.73 12.47
C ILE A 128 8.59 8.95 11.77
N PRO A 129 9.41 9.89 11.26
CA PRO A 129 8.91 11.03 10.54
C PRO A 129 8.28 10.61 9.20
N ARG A 130 7.29 11.36 8.74
CA ARG A 130 6.65 11.13 7.44
C ARG A 130 7.43 11.79 6.30
N ILE A 131 7.44 11.17 5.12
CA ILE A 131 8.05 11.69 3.90
C ILE A 131 7.26 12.92 3.47
N LYS A 132 7.92 14.08 3.48
CA LYS A 132 7.31 15.32 2.97
C LYS A 132 7.06 15.17 1.47
N SER A 133 5.79 15.22 1.06
CA SER A 133 5.48 15.40 -0.35
C SER A 133 6.05 16.74 -0.80
N THR A 134 6.86 16.74 -1.84
CA THR A 134 7.38 17.97 -2.43
C THR A 134 6.41 18.47 -3.48
N LYS A 135 6.38 19.78 -3.76
CA LYS A 135 5.53 20.36 -4.83
C LYS A 135 5.77 19.71 -6.21
N ARG A 136 6.94 19.07 -6.38
CA ARG A 136 7.36 18.37 -7.60
C ARG A 136 7.08 16.86 -7.56
N ALA A 137 6.48 16.33 -6.50
CA ALA A 137 6.04 14.94 -6.45
C ALA A 137 4.83 14.78 -7.39
N LYS A 138 5.06 14.21 -8.57
CA LYS A 138 4.03 13.95 -9.57
C LYS A 138 3.78 12.43 -9.67
N PRO A 139 2.52 11.98 -9.86
CA PRO A 139 2.23 10.56 -10.09
C PRO A 139 2.89 10.07 -11.38
N TRP A 140 3.41 8.85 -11.41
CA TRP A 140 4.23 8.37 -12.53
C TRP A 140 3.44 8.04 -13.81
N TRP A 141 2.10 8.03 -13.77
CA TRP A 141 1.25 7.38 -14.77
C TRP A 141 0.23 8.28 -15.49
N SER A 142 0.23 9.60 -15.29
CA SER A 142 -0.75 10.42 -16.04
C SER A 142 -0.30 10.64 -17.50
N PRO A 143 -1.22 10.53 -18.50
CA PRO A 143 -0.91 10.82 -19.90
C PRO A 143 -0.36 12.24 -20.11
N GLU A 144 -0.86 13.20 -19.31
CA GLU A 144 -0.39 14.58 -19.28
C GLU A 144 1.09 14.69 -18.85
N LEU A 145 1.50 13.97 -17.80
CA LEU A 145 2.89 13.95 -17.34
C LEU A 145 3.82 13.26 -18.33
N LYS A 146 3.35 12.22 -19.03
CA LYS A 146 4.09 11.60 -20.13
C LYS A 146 4.32 12.61 -21.27
N ALA A 147 3.31 13.41 -21.61
CA ALA A 147 3.42 14.46 -22.62
C ALA A 147 4.38 15.59 -22.19
N LEU A 148 4.28 16.05 -20.94
CA LEU A 148 5.17 17.08 -20.39
C LEU A 148 6.62 16.59 -20.31
N ARG A 149 6.86 15.34 -19.89
CA ARG A 149 8.20 14.73 -19.86
C ARG A 149 8.80 14.61 -21.26
N LYS A 150 8.00 14.19 -22.25
CA LYS A 150 8.42 14.14 -23.65
C LYS A 150 8.77 15.53 -24.18
N ARG A 151 7.95 16.55 -23.89
CA ARG A 151 8.21 17.94 -24.27
C ARG A 151 9.50 18.47 -23.66
N LEU A 152 9.73 18.22 -22.36
CA LEU A 152 10.97 18.59 -21.68
C LEU A 152 12.19 17.92 -22.30
N SER A 153 12.13 16.61 -22.56
CA SER A 153 13.22 15.85 -23.18
C SER A 153 13.56 16.39 -24.57
N ASN A 154 12.56 16.63 -25.40
CA ASN A 154 12.77 17.18 -26.75
C ASN A 154 13.37 18.60 -26.70
N ALA A 155 12.87 19.45 -25.80
CA ALA A 155 13.38 20.80 -25.64
C ALA A 155 14.84 20.81 -25.14
N PHE A 156 15.20 19.86 -24.26
CA PHE A 156 16.57 19.67 -23.80
C PHE A 156 17.51 19.22 -24.92
N GLU A 157 17.13 18.20 -25.70
CA GLU A 157 17.95 17.74 -26.83
C GLU A 157 18.15 18.85 -27.87
N ASN A 158 17.10 19.62 -28.17
CA ASN A 158 17.22 20.76 -29.09
C ASN A 158 18.14 21.85 -28.55
N ALA A 159 18.05 22.19 -27.26
CA ALA A 159 18.95 23.17 -26.64
C ALA A 159 20.42 22.69 -26.58
N LYS A 160 20.63 21.37 -26.53
CA LYS A 160 21.97 20.75 -26.58
C LYS A 160 22.54 20.74 -28.01
N LEU A 161 21.71 20.46 -29.02
CA LEU A 161 22.10 20.46 -30.43
C LEU A 161 22.39 21.87 -30.95
N TYR A 162 21.65 22.86 -30.46
CA TYR A 162 21.75 24.26 -30.88
C TYR A 162 22.07 25.18 -29.68
N PRO A 163 23.27 25.09 -29.09
CA PRO A 163 23.63 25.79 -27.86
C PRO A 163 23.77 27.31 -28.03
N GLU A 164 24.00 27.80 -29.26
CA GLU A 164 24.12 29.23 -29.56
C GLU A 164 22.76 29.91 -29.80
N ASP A 165 21.71 29.14 -30.03
CA ASP A 165 20.38 29.68 -30.31
C ASP A 165 19.57 29.90 -29.01
N ASP A 166 19.37 31.17 -28.69
CA ASP A 166 18.63 31.61 -27.50
C ASP A 166 17.16 31.19 -27.52
N MET A 167 16.59 30.91 -28.69
CA MET A 167 15.22 30.41 -28.83
C MET A 167 15.07 29.04 -28.15
N PHE A 168 15.98 28.09 -28.43
CA PHE A 168 15.90 26.74 -27.84
C PHE A 168 16.16 26.75 -26.33
N LYS A 169 17.01 27.68 -25.84
CA LYS A 169 17.18 27.91 -24.39
C LYS A 169 15.88 28.36 -23.73
N LYS A 170 15.16 29.31 -24.33
CA LYS A 170 13.85 29.79 -23.83
C LYS A 170 12.79 28.70 -23.87
N ILE A 171 12.74 27.90 -24.94
CA ILE A 171 11.82 26.76 -25.06
C ILE A 171 12.08 25.73 -23.97
N TYR A 172 13.35 25.40 -23.71
CA TYR A 172 13.72 24.49 -22.62
C TYR A 172 13.34 25.04 -21.25
N GLN A 173 13.62 26.31 -20.96
CA GLN A 173 13.22 26.95 -19.69
C GLN A 173 11.70 26.93 -19.50
N SER A 174 10.94 27.25 -20.55
CA SER A 174 9.48 27.18 -20.53
C SER A 174 8.98 25.75 -20.28
N ALA A 175 9.49 24.76 -21.00
CA ALA A 175 9.11 23.36 -20.81
C ALA A 175 9.46 22.85 -19.40
N ARG A 176 10.59 23.28 -18.84
CA ARG A 176 11.02 22.98 -17.47
C ARG A 176 10.08 23.60 -16.44
N ASN A 177 9.68 24.86 -16.62
CA ASN A 177 8.74 25.55 -15.73
C ASN A 177 7.33 24.95 -15.78
N HIS A 178 6.91 24.41 -16.93
CA HIS A 178 5.62 23.71 -17.04
C HIS A 178 5.66 22.28 -16.48
N TYR A 179 6.81 21.62 -16.50
CA TYR A 179 6.96 20.25 -15.98
C TYR A 179 7.08 20.21 -14.45
N PHE A 180 7.78 21.17 -13.84
CA PHE A 180 8.08 21.21 -12.40
C PHE A 180 7.17 22.15 -11.62
#